data_AF-A0A923A4Y0-F1
#
_entry.id   AF-A0A923A4Y0-F1
#
_cell.length_a   1.000
_cell.length_b   1.000
_cell.length_c   1.000
_cell.angle_alpha   90.00
_cell.angle_beta   90.00
_cell.angle_gamma   90.00
#
_symmetry.space_group_name_H-M   'P 1'
#
loop_
_entity.id
_entity.type
_entity.pdbx_description
1 polymer ?
#
loop_
_entity_poly.entity_id
_entity_poly.type
_entity_poly.pdbx_seq_one_letter_code
_entity_poly.pdbx_strand_id
1 'polypeptide(L)' 'MIIDFHTHVFPEKICQNRERYFHHEPAFKLLYDSDKSKLVTAETILDSMD' A
#
# COMPACT_ATOMS: atom_id res chain seq x y z
N MET A 1 2.58 23.64 -9.96
CA MET A 1 1.28 23.02 -9.59
C MET A 1 1.46 22.47 -8.20
N ILE A 2 0.56 22.76 -7.25
CA ILE A 2 0.62 22.17 -5.90
C ILE A 2 -0.21 20.89 -5.94
N ILE A 3 0.42 19.76 -5.64
CA ILE A 3 -0.25 18.46 -5.52
C ILE A 3 -0.26 18.11 -4.04
N ASP A 4 -1.46 17.91 -3.49
CA ASP A 4 -1.67 17.41 -2.13
C ASP A 4 -2.32 16.03 -2.23
N PHE A 5 -1.69 15.03 -1.63
CA PHE A 5 -2.19 13.66 -1.62
C PHE A 5 -1.80 12.95 -0.33
N HIS A 6 -2.68 12.05 0.09
CA HIS A 6 -2.43 11.13 1.18
C HIS A 6 -2.24 9.73 0.62
N THR A 7 -1.22 9.01 1.07
CA THR A 7 -0.97 7.64 0.64
C THR A 7 -0.54 6.77 1.82
N HIS A 8 -0.90 5.50 1.79
CA HIS A 8 -0.45 4.51 2.77
C HIS A 8 0.75 3.75 2.19
N VAL A 9 1.94 3.98 2.75
CA VAL A 9 3.16 3.29 2.38
C VAL A 9 3.39 2.07 3.28
N PHE A 10 3.89 0.99 2.68
CA PHE A 10 4.17 -0.26 3.39
C PHE A 10 5.57 -0.80 3.06
N PRO A 11 6.21 -1.55 3.98
CA PRO A 11 7.42 -2.30 3.68
C PRO A 11 7.22 -3.26 2.50
N GLU A 12 8.26 -3.46 1.69
CA GLU A 12 8.22 -4.29 0.47
C GLU A 12 7.66 -5.71 0.73
N LYS A 13 8.06 -6.34 1.84
CA LYS A 13 7.56 -7.66 2.26
C LYS A 13 6.04 -7.74 2.43
N ILE A 14 5.39 -6.62 2.77
CA ILE A 14 3.93 -6.53 2.90
C ILE A 14 3.31 -6.33 1.51
N CYS A 15 3.86 -5.44 0.70
CA CYS A 15 3.40 -5.22 -0.68
C CYS A 15 3.40 -6.52 -1.50
N GLN A 16 4.44 -7.34 -1.38
CA GLN A 16 4.58 -8.61 -2.10
C GLN A 16 3.70 -9.75 -1.56
N ASN A 17 3.32 -9.72 -0.28
CA ASN A 17 2.65 -10.84 0.39
C ASN A 17 1.50 -10.39 1.31
N ARG A 18 0.69 -9.43 0.85
CA ARG A 18 -0.35 -8.79 1.68
C ARG A 18 -1.34 -9.78 2.30
N GLU A 19 -1.66 -10.86 1.59
CA GLU A 19 -2.62 -11.86 2.06
C GLU A 19 -2.20 -12.57 3.35
N ARG A 20 -0.90 -12.67 3.61
CA ARG A 20 -0.37 -13.27 4.84
C ARG A 20 -0.82 -12.53 6.10
N TYR A 21 -1.15 -11.24 5.97
CA TYR A 21 -1.55 -10.40 7.08
C TYR A 21 -3.08 -10.36 7.28
N PHE A 22 -3.87 -10.82 6.30
CA PHE A 22 -5.33 -10.75 6.36
C PHE A 22 -5.96 -11.54 7.50
N HIS A 23 -5.34 -12.65 7.91
CA HIS A 23 -5.90 -13.50 8.97
C HIS A 23 -5.86 -12.83 10.34
N HIS A 24 -4.77 -12.12 10.65
CA HIS A 24 -4.58 -11.49 11.96
C HIS A 24 -5.04 -10.03 11.97
N GLU A 25 -5.20 -9.41 10.80
CA GLU A 25 -5.53 -7.99 10.64
C GLU A 25 -6.80 -7.81 9.79
N PRO A 26 -8.01 -7.96 10.38
CA PRO A 26 -9.27 -7.88 9.63
C PRO A 26 -9.52 -6.50 9.02
N ALA A 27 -9.06 -5.42 9.67
CA ALA A 27 -9.14 -4.07 9.12
C ALA A 27 -8.21 -3.88 7.92
N PHE A 28 -7.00 -4.46 7.98
CA PHE A 28 -6.08 -4.46 6.85
C PHE A 28 -6.67 -5.24 5.67
N LYS A 29 -7.27 -6.41 5.93
CA LYS A 29 -8.01 -7.15 4.91
C LYS A 29 -9.11 -6.28 4.28
N LEU A 30 -9.99 -5.69 5.09
CA LEU A 30 -11.10 -4.88 4.60
C LEU A 30 -10.65 -3.79 3.60
N LEU A 31 -9.50 -3.17 3.85
CA LEU A 31 -8.98 -2.08 3.02
C LEU A 31 -8.19 -2.58 1.79
N TYR A 32 -7.49 -3.72 1.90
CA TYR A 32 -6.46 -4.11 0.94
C TYR A 32 -6.66 -5.49 0.28
N ASP A 33 -7.80 -6.15 0.50
CA ASP A 33 -8.14 -7.44 -0.17
C ASP A 33 -8.34 -7.26 -1.69
N SER A 34 -8.85 -6.11 -2.12
CA SER A 34 -9.03 -5.83 -3.55
C SER A 34 -7.69 -5.65 -4.27
N ASP A 35 -7.57 -6.24 -5.46
CA ASP A 35 -6.53 -5.97 -6.45
C ASP A 35 -6.42 -4.49 -6.87
N LYS A 36 -7.52 -3.74 -6.79
CA LYS A 36 -7.55 -2.29 -7.03
C LYS A 36 -6.91 -1.48 -5.91
N SER A 37 -6.86 -2.02 -4.69
CA SER A 37 -6.18 -1.41 -3.54
C SER A 37 -4.68 -1.69 -3.63
N LYS A 38 -3.96 -0.92 -4.45
CA LYS A 38 -2.52 -1.06 -4.63
C LYS A 38 -1.77 -0.71 -3.34
N LEU A 39 -0.78 -1.53 -3.01
CA LEU A 39 0.20 -1.23 -1.97
C LEU A 39 1.47 -0.72 -2.63
N VAL A 40 2.10 0.29 -2.03
CA VAL A 40 3.28 0.95 -2.57
C VAL A 40 4.32 1.13 -1.47
N THR A 41 5.58 1.12 -1.88
CA THR A 41 6.71 1.45 -1.01
C THR A 41 6.95 2.96 -1.03
N ALA A 42 7.78 3.45 -0.10
CA ALA A 42 8.18 4.86 -0.13
C ALA A 42 8.98 5.18 -1.39
N GLU A 43 9.86 4.27 -1.79
CA GLU A 43 10.70 4.37 -2.99
C GLU A 43 9.82 4.46 -4.26
N THR A 44 8.81 3.60 -4.38
CA THR A 44 7.86 3.64 -5.50
C THR A 44 7.11 4.98 -5.60
N ILE A 45 6.80 5.60 -4.46
CA ILE A 45 6.16 6.92 -4.45
C ILE A 45 7.15 7.98 -4.91
N LEU A 46 8.37 8.01 -4.37
CA LEU A 46 9.39 8.98 -4.75
C LEU A 46 9.70 8.91 -6.25
N ASP A 47 9.88 7.70 -6.80
CA ASP A 47 10.12 7.49 -8.23
C ASP A 47 8.97 7.97 -9.12
N SER A 48 7.75 8.07 -8.59
CA SER A 48 6.57 8.55 -9.33
C SER A 48 6.36 10.07 -9.25
N MET A 49 7.14 10.77 -8.42
CA MET A 49 7.04 12.21 -8.20
C MET A 49 8.02 13.02 -9.07
N ASP A 50 9.02 12.37 -9.65
CA ASP A 50 9.93 12.93 -10.66
C ASP A 50 9.26 13.03 -12.05
#